data_AF-A0A4Y4CUY8-F1
#
_entry.id   AF-A0A4Y4CUY8-F1
#
_cell.length_a   1.000
_cell.length_b   1.000
_cell.length_c   1.000
_cell.angle_alpha   90.00
_cell.angle_beta   90.00
_cell.angle_gamma   90.00
#
_symmetry.space_group_name_H-M   'P 1'
#
loop_
_entity.id
_entity.type
_entity.pdbx_description
1 polymer ?
#
loop_
_entity_poly.entity_id
_entity_poly.type
_entity_poly.pdbx_seq_one_letter_code
_entity_poly.pdbx_strand_id
1 'polypeptide(L)' 'MGSFSVWHWLIVLVIVMLVFGTKKLRNMGEDLGGAVKGFRDGMKEAEATAQLDKPGS' A
#
# COMPACT_ATOMS: atom_id res chain seq x y z
N MET A 1 8.41 27.56 -9.67
CA MET A 1 8.98 26.23 -9.98
C MET A 1 8.03 25.15 -9.46
N GLY A 2 6.81 25.11 -10.03
CA GLY A 2 5.77 24.14 -9.69
C GLY A 2 5.93 22.88 -10.52
N SER A 3 7.11 22.28 -10.37
CA SER A 3 7.55 21.10 -11.12
C SER A 3 6.51 19.99 -10.93
N PHE A 4 5.82 19.67 -12.02
CA PHE A 4 4.93 18.51 -12.17
C PHE A 4 3.59 18.60 -11.41
N SER A 5 2.65 19.30 -12.05
CA SER A 5 1.21 19.26 -11.75
C SER A 5 0.74 17.81 -11.48
N VAL A 6 -0.13 17.62 -10.50
CA VAL A 6 -0.74 16.31 -10.16
C VAL A 6 -1.29 15.60 -11.42
N TRP A 7 -1.72 16.38 -12.42
CA TRP A 7 -2.15 15.89 -13.72
C TRP A 7 -1.05 15.15 -14.51
N HIS A 8 0.20 15.59 -14.43
CA HIS A 8 1.33 14.92 -15.09
C HIS A 8 1.56 13.52 -14.50
N TRP A 9 1.52 13.39 -13.17
CA TRP A 9 1.65 12.11 -12.49
C TRP A 9 0.52 11.12 -12.83
N LEU A 10 -0.70 11.63 -13.04
CA LEU A 10 -1.83 10.84 -13.54
C LEU A 10 -1.55 10.24 -14.94
N ILE A 11 -1.05 11.07 -15.86
CA ILE A 11 -0.71 10.62 -17.23
C ILE A 11 0.44 9.61 -17.21
N VAL A 12 1.48 9.86 -16.41
CA VAL A 12 2.60 8.92 -16.26
C VAL A 12 2.14 7.58 -15.71
N LEU A 13 1.24 7.57 -14.70
CA LEU A 13 0.67 6.34 -14.15
C LEU A 13 -0.08 5.52 -15.20
N VAL A 14 -0.85 6.18 -16.06
CA VAL A 14 -1.57 5.52 -17.16
C VAL A 14 -0.58 4.89 -18.14
N ILE A 15 0.47 5.60 -18.53
CA ILE A 15 1.50 5.06 -19.44
C ILE A 15 2.21 3.86 -18.80
N VAL A 16 2.57 3.94 -17.52
CA VAL A 16 3.17 2.81 -16.80
C VAL A 16 2.23 1.60 -16.79
N MET A 17 0.93 1.81 -16.54
CA MET A 17 -0.07 0.74 -16.63
C MET A 17 -0.18 0.13 -18.02
N LEU A 18 -0.08 0.92 -19.08
CA LEU A 18 -0.14 0.43 -20.47
C LEU A 18 1.12 -0.35 -20.86
N VAL A 19 2.30 0.12 -20.46
CA VAL A 19 3.59 -0.53 -20.78
C VAL A 19 3.74 -1.86 -20.04
N PHE A 20 3.45 -1.89 -18.75
CA PHE A 20 3.54 -3.11 -17.96
C PHE A 20 2.33 -4.04 -18.14
N GLY A 21 1.20 -3.47 -18.57
CA GLY A 21 -0.08 -4.16 -18.64
C GLY A 21 -0.69 -4.40 -17.24
N THR A 22 -2.02 -4.41 -17.18
CA THR A 22 -2.76 -4.62 -15.93
C THR A 22 -2.54 -6.02 -15.34
N LYS A 23 -2.22 -7.01 -16.17
CA LYS A 23 -2.01 -8.41 -15.75
C LYS A 23 -0.72 -8.59 -14.93
N LYS A 24 0.39 -7.95 -15.31
CA LYS A 24 1.63 -7.98 -14.50
C LYS A 24 1.48 -7.13 -13.23
N LEU A 25 0.89 -5.94 -13.33
CA LEU A 25 0.63 -5.11 -12.15
C LEU A 25 -0.29 -5.80 -11.15
N ARG A 26 -1.30 -6.56 -11.61
CA ARG A 26 -2.18 -7.30 -10.71
C ARG A 26 -1.48 -8.46 -10.01
N ASN A 27 -0.73 -9.28 -10.74
CA ASN A 27 -0.01 -10.39 -10.12
C ASN A 27 1.02 -9.88 -9.09
N MET A 28 1.85 -8.91 -9.47
CA MET A 28 2.80 -8.28 -8.54
C MET A 28 2.09 -7.51 -7.42
N GLY A 29 0.95 -6.90 -7.71
CA GLY A 29 0.14 -6.17 -6.75
C GLY A 29 -0.57 -7.07 -5.74
N GLU A 30 -0.99 -8.28 -6.12
CA GLU A 30 -1.52 -9.28 -5.19
C GLU A 30 -0.41 -9.81 -4.27
N ASP A 31 0.79 -10.09 -4.80
CA ASP A 31 1.93 -10.55 -4.00
C ASP A 31 2.38 -9.49 -2.99
N LEU A 32 2.58 -8.25 -3.46
CA LEU A 32 2.98 -7.13 -2.61
C LEU A 32 1.84 -6.70 -1.66
N GLY A 33 0.60 -6.71 -2.15
CA GLY A 33 -0.59 -6.38 -1.36
C GLY A 33 -0.84 -7.38 -0.24
N GLY A 34 -0.61 -8.67 -0.50
CA GLY A 34 -0.69 -9.73 0.52
C GLY A 34 0.33 -9.55 1.63
N ALA A 35 1.60 -9.27 1.27
CA ALA A 35 2.66 -9.00 2.24
C ALA A 35 2.36 -7.75 3.10
N VAL A 36 1.93 -6.64 2.48
CA VAL A 36 1.58 -5.40 3.20
C VAL A 36 0.34 -5.59 4.07
N LYS A 37 -0.64 -6.37 3.62
CA LYS A 37 -1.83 -6.70 4.42
C LYS A 37 -1.46 -7.47 5.69
N GLY A 38 -0.68 -8.54 5.57
CA GLY A 38 -0.21 -9.32 6.72
C GLY A 38 0.60 -8.47 7.71
N PHE A 39 1.45 -7.57 7.20
CA PHE A 39 2.18 -6.62 8.04
C PHE A 39 1.26 -5.66 8.79
N ARG A 40 0.25 -5.08 8.11
CA ARG A 40 -0.73 -4.19 8.73
C ARG A 40 -1.57 -4.89 9.78
N ASP A 41 -1.99 -6.12 9.51
CA ASP A 41 -2.81 -6.92 10.42
C ASP A 41 -2.00 -7.29 11.68
N GLY A 42 -0.74 -7.72 11.53
CA GLY A 42 0.16 -7.98 12.66
C GLY A 42 0.48 -6.74 13.50
N MET A 43 0.64 -5.56 12.87
CA MET A 43 0.81 -4.30 13.60
C MET A 43 -0.42 -3.92 14.43
N LYS A 44 -1.62 -4.12 13.88
CA LYS A 44 -2.88 -3.88 14.60
C LYS A 44 -3.06 -4.83 15.78
N GLU A 45 -2.71 -6.10 15.59
CA GLU A 45 -2.73 -7.09 16.66
C GLU A 45 -1.75 -6.72 17.78
N ALA A 46 -0.52 -6.31 17.44
CA ALA A 46 0.45 -5.82 18.40
C ALA A 46 -0.05 -4.57 19.17
N GLU A 47 -0.70 -3.62 18.49
CA GLU A 47 -1.34 -2.48 19.17
C GLU A 47 -2.49 -2.91 20.09
N ALA A 48 -3.32 -3.85 19.67
CA ALA A 48 -4.44 -4.36 20.48
C ALA A 48 -3.93 -5.09 21.73
N THR A 49 -2.90 -5.93 21.59
CA THR A 49 -2.24 -6.59 22.73
C THR A 49 -1.55 -5.58 23.64
N ALA A 50 -0.89 -4.55 23.10
CA ALA A 50 -0.28 -3.48 23.89
C ALA A 50 -1.31 -2.60 24.64
N GLN A 51 -2.57 -2.55 24.18
CA GLN A 51 -3.66 -1.87 24.87
C GLN A 51 -4.30 -2.73 25.96
N LEU A 52 -4.31 -4.06 25.79
CA LEU A 52 -4.80 -5.01 26.78
C LEU A 52 -3.82 -5.24 27.95
N ASP A 53 -2.52 -4.96 27.74
CA ASP A 53 -1.47 -5.07 28.76
C ASP A 53 -1.22 -3.75 29.53
N LYS A 54 -2.16 -2.79 29.51
CA LYS A 54 -2.16 -1.72 30.53
C LYS A 54 -2.70 -2.31 31.84
N PRO A 55 -1.88 -2.52 32.88
CA PRO A 55 -2.40 -2.92 34.17
C PRO A 55 -3.01 -1.67 34.82
N GLY A 56 -4.32 -1.65 35.00
CA GLY A 56 -5.00 -0.66 35.85
C GLY A 56 -5.96 0.25 35.11
N SER A 57 -7.24 -0.14 35.15
CA SER A 57 -8.38 0.76 35.39
C SER A 57 -9.25 0.08 36.43
#